data_AF-A0A829HCD3-F1
#
_entry.id   AF-A0A829HCD3-F1
#
_cell.length_a   1.000
_cell.length_b   1.000
_cell.length_c   1.000
_cell.angle_alpha   90.00
_cell.angle_beta   90.00
_cell.angle_gamma   90.00
#
_symmetry.space_group_name_H-M   'P 1'
#
loop_
_entity.id
_entity.type
_entity.pdbx_description
1 polymer ?
#
loop_
_entity_poly.entity_id
_entity_poly.type
_entity_poly.pdbx_seq_one_letter_code
_entity_poly.pdbx_strand_id
1 'polypeptide(L)'
;MIKTQVIAALFVLSGLAILPQLSFAQEQPTAEELKLGQDQVTYQAYIPAKYRLFKAIEGDLNKDGINDVVLMVKATDPKDFVEHEYRGRIDINRRGVIVLLNEKGTYKQIVSNLSCFYSENEDGGVYFAPDIRVEINNNVLNVHFAHGRYGYWRYLFRLEGNDLRLIGYDNSSNHGPYIESQTSINFLTAKKVIRDNLSQDFEGEPKFKEKWSKINPAPIYLSKIKEFDYLSF
;
A
#
# COMPACT_ATOMS: atom_id res chain seq x y z
N MET A 1 90.78 -27.93 11.79
CA MET A 1 90.24 -26.79 11.01
C MET A 1 89.81 -27.33 9.64
N ILE A 2 88.68 -26.83 9.12
CA ILE A 2 87.98 -27.22 7.89
C ILE A 2 87.14 -28.50 8.00
N LYS A 3 85.81 -28.35 7.96
CA LYS A 3 84.88 -29.33 7.37
C LYS A 3 83.71 -28.60 6.69
N THR A 4 83.85 -28.54 5.37
CA THR A 4 82.90 -28.78 4.27
C THR A 4 81.42 -29.07 4.60
N GLN A 5 80.54 -28.44 3.82
CA GLN A 5 79.10 -28.68 3.66
C GLN A 5 78.77 -30.09 3.12
N VAL A 6 77.51 -30.53 3.27
CA VAL A 6 76.57 -30.93 2.18
C VAL A 6 75.19 -31.35 2.77
N ILE A 7 74.16 -30.60 2.36
CA ILE A 7 72.76 -30.93 1.96
C ILE A 7 72.02 -32.13 2.58
N ALA A 8 70.80 -31.84 3.09
CA ALA A 8 69.62 -32.70 2.90
C ALA A 8 68.38 -31.81 2.68
N ALA A 9 67.71 -32.00 1.56
CA ALA A 9 66.48 -31.31 1.16
C ALA A 9 65.26 -31.94 1.84
N LEU A 10 64.32 -31.13 2.33
CA LEU A 10 62.96 -31.56 2.61
C LEU A 10 61.98 -30.69 1.82
N PHE A 11 61.30 -31.32 0.87
CA PHE A 11 60.13 -30.76 0.19
C PHE A 11 58.97 -30.68 1.18
N VAL A 12 58.54 -29.47 1.55
CA VAL A 12 57.22 -29.26 2.16
C VAL A 12 56.28 -28.81 1.05
N LEU A 13 55.47 -29.75 0.57
CA LEU A 13 54.28 -29.46 -0.24
C LEU A 13 53.33 -28.62 0.61
N SER A 14 53.35 -27.29 0.43
CA SER A 14 52.27 -26.43 0.91
C SER A 14 51.17 -26.43 -0.14
N GLY A 15 50.23 -27.36 0.00
CA GLY A 15 48.98 -27.32 -0.76
C GLY A 15 48.20 -26.09 -0.33
N LEU A 16 48.21 -25.04 -1.16
CA LEU A 16 47.18 -24.00 -1.11
C LEU A 16 45.87 -24.62 -1.58
N ALA A 17 45.08 -25.11 -0.64
CA ALA A 17 43.67 -25.39 -0.88
C ALA A 17 42.98 -24.05 -1.15
N ILE A 18 42.78 -23.71 -2.43
CA ILE A 18 41.86 -22.65 -2.83
C ILE A 18 40.46 -23.21 -2.55
N LEU A 19 39.94 -22.92 -1.36
CA LEU A 19 38.51 -23.07 -1.12
C LEU A 19 37.79 -22.10 -2.06
N PRO A 20 36.86 -22.57 -2.92
CA PRO A 20 36.03 -21.66 -3.67
C PRO A 20 35.21 -20.85 -2.66
N GLN A 21 35.50 -19.56 -2.54
CA GLN A 21 34.60 -18.64 -1.87
C GLN A 21 33.32 -18.60 -2.69
N LEU A 22 32.27 -19.28 -2.19
CA LEU A 22 30.91 -19.07 -2.64
C LEU A 22 30.55 -17.62 -2.29
N SER A 23 30.82 -16.71 -3.21
CA SER A 23 30.28 -15.36 -3.15
C SER A 23 28.80 -15.46 -3.47
N PHE A 24 27.96 -15.55 -2.44
CA PHE A 24 26.57 -15.16 -2.58
C PHE A 24 26.57 -13.65 -2.76
N ALA A 25 26.42 -13.18 -4.01
CA ALA A 25 26.18 -11.77 -4.26
C ALA A 25 24.88 -11.39 -3.54
N GLN A 26 24.95 -10.62 -2.46
CA GLN A 26 23.76 -9.97 -1.91
C GLN A 26 23.21 -9.04 -2.98
N GLU A 27 21.96 -9.26 -3.37
CA GLU A 27 21.25 -8.40 -4.31
C GLU A 27 21.21 -6.98 -3.73
N GLN A 28 21.57 -5.98 -4.54
CA GLN A 28 21.55 -4.60 -4.08
C GLN A 28 20.10 -4.14 -3.87
N PRO A 29 19.81 -3.37 -2.81
CA PRO A 29 18.46 -2.87 -2.56
C PRO A 29 18.00 -1.97 -3.69
N THR A 30 16.73 -2.10 -4.04
CA THR A 30 16.04 -1.29 -5.04
C THR A 30 15.93 0.17 -4.61
N ALA A 31 15.68 1.07 -5.56
CA ALA A 31 15.45 2.49 -5.25
C ALA A 31 14.24 2.70 -4.31
N GLU A 32 13.21 1.85 -4.43
CA GLU A 32 12.03 1.90 -3.56
C GLU A 32 12.36 1.48 -2.12
N GLU A 33 13.18 0.45 -1.93
CA GLU A 33 13.63 0.00 -0.61
C GLU A 33 14.55 1.04 0.05
N LEU A 34 15.47 1.63 -0.71
CA LEU A 34 16.32 2.72 -0.22
C LEU A 34 15.48 3.93 0.21
N LYS A 35 14.48 4.31 -0.61
CA LYS A 35 13.56 5.40 -0.28
C LYS A 35 12.75 5.08 0.98
N LEU A 36 12.18 3.87 1.07
CA LEU A 36 11.41 3.44 2.24
C LEU A 36 12.25 3.48 3.52
N GLY A 37 13.53 3.09 3.45
CA GLY A 37 14.46 3.19 4.58
C GLY A 37 14.72 4.62 5.02
N GLN A 38 14.90 5.55 4.07
CA GLN A 38 15.04 6.98 4.36
C GLN A 38 13.75 7.56 4.96
N ASP A 39 12.60 7.23 4.38
CA ASP A 39 11.29 7.69 4.84
C ASP A 39 10.99 7.17 6.26
N GLN A 40 11.34 5.91 6.56
CA GLN A 40 11.19 5.35 7.91
C GLN A 40 11.95 6.16 8.95
N VAL A 41 13.18 6.59 8.65
CA VAL A 41 13.98 7.44 9.55
C VAL A 41 13.35 8.82 9.68
N THR A 42 13.00 9.44 8.56
CA THR A 42 12.40 10.79 8.50
C THR A 42 11.11 10.88 9.32
N TYR A 43 10.24 9.87 9.21
CA TYR A 43 8.90 9.89 9.78
C TYR A 43 8.77 9.09 11.09
N GLN A 44 9.87 8.55 11.63
CA GLN A 44 9.86 7.68 12.81
C GLN A 44 9.10 8.28 14.01
N ALA A 45 9.19 9.59 14.21
CA ALA A 45 8.54 10.30 15.31
C ALA A 45 7.00 10.28 15.23
N TYR A 46 6.43 10.03 14.04
CA TYR A 46 4.99 10.02 13.80
C TYR A 46 4.41 8.59 13.73
N ILE A 47 5.26 7.57 13.73
CA ILE A 47 4.84 6.17 13.63
C ILE A 47 4.75 5.57 15.04
N PRO A 48 3.58 5.04 15.46
CA PRO A 48 3.46 4.41 16.78
C PRO A 48 4.36 3.19 16.94
N ALA A 49 4.85 2.93 18.15
CA ALA A 49 5.87 1.91 18.42
C ALA A 49 5.54 0.47 17.96
N LYS A 50 4.25 0.11 17.86
CA LYS A 50 3.79 -1.21 17.39
C LYS A 50 3.44 -1.24 15.89
N TYR A 51 4.00 -0.30 15.14
CA TYR A 51 3.77 -0.13 13.71
C TYR A 51 5.10 0.14 13.01
N ARG A 52 5.16 -0.24 11.73
CA ARG A 52 6.25 0.09 10.80
C ARG A 52 5.71 0.88 9.61
N LEU A 53 6.55 1.70 8.98
CA LEU A 53 6.19 2.33 7.71
C LEU A 53 6.02 1.26 6.64
N PHE A 54 4.92 1.34 5.91
CA PHE A 54 4.66 0.55 4.71
C PHE A 54 4.98 1.37 3.46
N LYS A 55 4.56 2.65 3.43
CA LYS A 55 4.82 3.59 2.34
C LYS A 55 4.62 5.02 2.80
N ALA A 56 5.43 5.97 2.35
CA ALA A 56 5.15 7.40 2.46
C ALA A 56 4.69 7.95 1.10
N ILE A 57 3.60 8.72 1.12
CA ILE A 57 2.98 9.34 -0.06
C ILE A 57 3.00 10.85 0.16
N GLU A 58 3.66 11.57 -0.74
CA GLU A 58 3.77 13.03 -0.68
C GLU A 58 2.79 13.70 -1.63
N GLY A 59 2.27 14.86 -1.23
CA GLY A 59 1.45 15.71 -2.07
C GLY A 59 0.72 16.76 -1.25
N ASP A 60 0.44 17.91 -1.87
CA ASP A 60 -0.27 19.01 -1.24
C ASP A 60 -1.76 18.65 -1.04
N LEU A 61 -2.22 18.48 0.21
CA LEU A 61 -3.62 18.20 0.57
C LEU A 61 -4.40 19.48 0.90
N ASN A 62 -3.72 20.52 1.38
CA ASN A 62 -4.34 21.72 1.96
C ASN A 62 -4.33 22.96 1.03
N LYS A 63 -3.74 22.84 -0.16
CA LYS A 63 -3.59 23.86 -1.21
C LYS A 63 -2.65 25.01 -0.87
N ASP A 64 -1.65 24.79 -0.01
CA ASP A 64 -0.66 25.80 0.31
C ASP A 64 0.60 25.76 -0.59
N GLY A 65 0.66 24.79 -1.50
CA GLY A 65 1.79 24.60 -2.42
C GLY A 65 2.99 23.86 -1.80
N ILE A 66 2.86 23.37 -0.56
CA ILE A 66 3.84 22.54 0.13
C ILE A 66 3.33 21.11 0.16
N ASN A 67 4.20 20.13 -0.09
CA ASN A 67 3.81 18.73 0.02
C ASN A 67 3.56 18.36 1.49
N ASP A 68 2.35 17.85 1.73
CA ASP A 68 1.98 17.10 2.93
C ASP A 68 2.39 15.62 2.76
N VAL A 69 2.23 14.83 3.82
CA VAL A 69 2.60 13.41 3.82
C VAL A 69 1.48 12.54 4.36
N VAL A 70 1.15 11.48 3.63
CA VAL A 70 0.33 10.37 4.10
C VAL A 70 1.23 9.15 4.28
N LEU A 71 1.31 8.65 5.51
CA LEU A 71 2.05 7.43 5.84
C LEU A 71 1.06 6.28 5.84
N MET A 72 1.27 5.29 4.97
CA MET A 72 0.71 3.97 5.19
C MET A 72 1.58 3.23 6.19
N VAL A 73 0.98 2.70 7.25
CA VAL A 73 1.66 1.95 8.31
C VAL A 73 1.09 0.54 8.41
N LYS A 74 1.91 -0.41 8.86
CA LYS A 74 1.49 -1.79 9.15
C LYS A 74 1.74 -2.11 10.60
N ALA A 75 0.77 -2.73 11.28
CA ALA A 75 0.97 -3.22 12.64
C ALA A 75 2.09 -4.29 12.67
N THR A 76 2.65 -4.53 13.85
CA THR A 76 3.73 -5.50 14.06
C THR A 76 3.42 -6.46 15.20
N ASP A 77 2.15 -6.80 15.42
CA ASP A 77 1.75 -7.78 16.44
C ASP A 77 2.26 -9.18 16.03
N PRO A 78 3.10 -9.83 16.86
CA PRO A 78 3.60 -11.18 16.57
C PRO A 78 2.49 -12.24 16.46
N LYS A 79 1.30 -11.97 17.01
CA LYS A 79 0.14 -12.88 16.93
C LYS A 79 -0.48 -12.94 15.54
N ASP A 80 -0.29 -11.90 14.74
CA ASP A 80 -0.79 -11.81 13.37
C ASP A 80 0.24 -12.33 12.36
N PHE A 81 1.16 -13.19 12.82
CA PHE A 81 1.95 -14.04 11.94
C PHE A 81 1.37 -15.45 11.95
N VAL A 82 0.88 -15.90 10.79
CA VAL A 82 0.19 -17.18 10.66
C VAL A 82 0.92 -18.10 9.69
N GLU A 83 0.84 -19.41 9.91
CA GLU A 83 1.36 -20.41 8.97
C GLU A 83 0.31 -20.65 7.87
N HIS A 84 0.69 -20.36 6.64
CA HIS A 84 -0.13 -20.59 5.46
C HIS A 84 0.37 -21.83 4.72
N GLU A 85 -0.56 -22.72 4.36
CA GLU A 85 -0.28 -24.06 3.78
C GLU A 85 0.78 -24.04 2.66
N TYR A 86 0.68 -23.07 1.74
CA TYR A 86 1.58 -22.96 0.58
C TYR A 86 2.64 -21.83 0.66
N ARG A 87 2.52 -20.91 1.61
CA ARG A 87 3.36 -19.69 1.67
C ARG A 87 4.28 -19.66 2.88
N GLY A 88 4.15 -20.64 3.77
CA GLY A 88 4.81 -20.64 5.07
C GLY A 88 4.29 -19.51 5.97
N ARG A 89 5.15 -19.00 6.82
CA ARG A 89 4.81 -17.95 7.78
C ARG A 89 4.58 -16.61 7.08
N ILE A 90 3.34 -16.11 7.13
CA ILE A 90 2.93 -14.83 6.53
C ILE A 90 2.49 -13.83 7.60
N ASP A 91 2.67 -12.55 7.30
CA ASP A 91 2.30 -11.42 8.17
C ASP A 91 0.92 -10.87 7.74
N ILE A 92 -0.13 -11.17 8.52
CA ILE A 92 -1.51 -10.71 8.32
C ILE A 92 -1.85 -9.46 9.15
N ASN A 93 -0.85 -8.77 9.72
CA ASN A 93 -1.10 -7.53 10.45
C ASN A 93 -1.83 -6.52 9.57
N ARG A 94 -2.85 -5.87 10.13
CA ARG A 94 -3.61 -4.82 9.44
C ARG A 94 -2.74 -3.59 9.15
N ARG A 95 -3.16 -2.85 8.14
CA ARG A 95 -2.54 -1.59 7.71
C ARG A 95 -3.45 -0.41 8.03
N GLY A 96 -2.87 0.76 8.05
CA GLY A 96 -3.58 2.01 8.31
C GLY A 96 -2.89 3.21 7.70
N VAL A 97 -3.42 4.38 8.02
CA VAL A 97 -2.92 5.67 7.53
C VAL A 97 -2.73 6.67 8.65
N ILE A 98 -1.68 7.46 8.51
CA ILE A 98 -1.43 8.66 9.31
C ILE A 98 -1.28 9.82 8.33
N VAL A 99 -1.95 10.93 8.59
CA VAL A 99 -1.91 12.12 7.72
C VAL A 99 -1.24 13.25 8.47
N LEU A 100 -0.19 13.78 7.83
CA LEU A 100 0.70 14.78 8.35
C LEU A 100 0.66 16.01 7.43
N LEU A 101 0.16 17.14 7.95
CA LEU A 101 0.26 18.41 7.23
C LEU A 101 1.62 19.05 7.47
N ASN A 102 2.23 19.59 6.42
CA ASN A 102 3.52 20.26 6.49
C ASN A 102 3.36 21.73 6.88
N GLU A 103 3.65 22.04 8.14
CA GLU A 103 3.69 23.41 8.66
C GLU A 103 5.10 23.99 8.54
N LYS A 104 5.56 24.22 7.29
CA LYS A 104 6.85 24.86 6.96
C LYS A 104 8.08 24.18 7.57
N GLY A 105 8.16 22.86 7.43
CA GLY A 105 9.30 22.05 7.87
C GLY A 105 9.05 21.26 9.16
N THR A 106 7.92 21.47 9.82
CA THR A 106 7.41 20.58 10.87
C THR A 106 6.10 19.94 10.44
N TYR A 107 5.84 18.71 10.86
CA TYR A 107 4.58 18.04 10.51
C TYR A 107 3.59 18.05 11.67
N LYS A 108 2.34 18.37 11.34
CA LYS A 108 1.19 18.25 12.23
C LYS A 108 0.35 17.05 11.84
N GLN A 109 0.25 16.08 12.74
CA GLN A 109 -0.66 14.95 12.56
C GLN A 109 -2.12 15.39 12.71
N ILE A 110 -2.92 15.20 11.66
CA ILE A 110 -4.36 15.52 11.66
C ILE A 110 -5.24 14.28 11.69
N VAL A 111 -4.77 13.15 11.14
CA VAL A 111 -5.50 11.87 11.14
C VAL A 111 -4.57 10.74 11.55
N SER A 112 -5.08 9.82 12.37
CA SER A 112 -4.47 8.53 12.66
C SER A 112 -5.57 7.47 12.63
N ASN A 113 -5.54 6.61 11.61
CA ASN A 113 -6.46 5.50 11.44
C ASN A 113 -5.66 4.23 11.14
N LEU A 114 -5.25 3.53 12.19
CA LEU A 114 -4.15 2.58 12.14
C LEU A 114 -4.52 1.19 11.63
N SER A 115 -5.81 0.87 11.49
CA SER A 115 -6.29 -0.47 11.13
C SER A 115 -7.33 -0.48 10.00
N CYS A 116 -7.52 0.63 9.28
CA CYS A 116 -8.58 0.72 8.28
C CYS A 116 -8.39 -0.16 7.05
N PHE A 117 -7.18 -0.65 6.80
CA PHE A 117 -6.83 -1.50 5.67
C PHE A 117 -6.49 -2.92 6.10
N TYR A 118 -6.85 -3.90 5.28
CA TYR A 118 -6.41 -5.28 5.41
C TYR A 118 -4.92 -5.43 5.06
N SER A 119 -4.32 -6.57 5.43
CA SER A 119 -2.93 -6.89 5.11
C SER A 119 -2.72 -7.12 3.61
N GLU A 120 -1.53 -6.85 3.07
CA GLU A 120 -1.19 -7.32 1.71
C GLU A 120 -1.20 -8.85 1.57
N ASN A 121 -1.23 -9.57 2.70
CA ASN A 121 -1.35 -11.03 2.77
C ASN A 121 -2.74 -11.52 3.21
N GLU A 122 -3.76 -10.65 3.20
CA GLU A 122 -5.13 -11.05 3.50
C GLU A 122 -5.62 -12.17 2.56
N ASP A 123 -6.46 -13.07 3.07
CA ASP A 123 -7.07 -14.11 2.26
C ASP A 123 -8.16 -13.50 1.35
N GLY A 124 -7.93 -13.50 0.04
CA GLY A 124 -8.91 -13.05 -0.96
C GLY A 124 -9.93 -14.13 -1.36
N GLY A 125 -9.90 -15.30 -0.70
CA GLY A 125 -10.75 -16.46 -0.98
C GLY A 125 -10.41 -17.09 -2.32
N VAL A 126 -11.35 -17.01 -3.28
CA VAL A 126 -11.17 -17.58 -4.62
C VAL A 126 -10.16 -16.77 -5.46
N TYR A 127 -9.79 -15.57 -5.01
CA TYR A 127 -8.87 -14.68 -5.74
C TYR A 127 -7.90 -13.97 -4.78
N PHE A 128 -7.05 -13.07 -5.29
CA PHE A 128 -6.12 -12.32 -4.44
C PHE A 128 -6.83 -11.13 -3.77
N ALA A 129 -6.41 -10.78 -2.55
CA ALA A 129 -6.90 -9.58 -1.89
C ALA A 129 -6.47 -8.32 -2.66
N PRO A 130 -7.37 -7.33 -2.88
CA PRO A 130 -7.07 -6.21 -3.78
C PRO A 130 -5.79 -5.44 -3.41
N ASP A 131 -5.08 -4.95 -4.42
CA ASP A 131 -3.93 -4.08 -4.21
C ASP A 131 -4.40 -2.67 -3.82
N ILE A 132 -3.86 -2.13 -2.72
CA ILE A 132 -4.24 -0.81 -2.20
C ILE A 132 -3.23 0.22 -2.69
N ARG A 133 -3.70 1.15 -3.50
CA ARG A 133 -2.93 2.29 -4.02
C ARG A 133 -3.44 3.57 -3.39
N VAL A 134 -2.56 4.26 -2.70
CA VAL A 134 -2.83 5.57 -2.09
C VAL A 134 -2.04 6.63 -2.85
N GLU A 135 -2.74 7.65 -3.31
CA GLU A 135 -2.16 8.74 -4.11
C GLU A 135 -2.79 10.07 -3.74
N ILE A 136 -2.05 11.16 -3.94
CA ILE A 136 -2.56 12.52 -3.75
C ILE A 136 -2.53 13.21 -5.10
N ASN A 137 -3.71 13.53 -5.63
CA ASN A 137 -3.86 14.16 -6.94
C ASN A 137 -4.81 15.34 -6.82
N ASN A 138 -4.41 16.53 -7.28
CA ASN A 138 -5.24 17.75 -7.24
C ASN A 138 -5.84 18.02 -5.83
N ASN A 139 -5.00 17.88 -4.80
CA ASN A 139 -5.37 18.06 -3.39
C ASN A 139 -6.49 17.13 -2.90
N VAL A 140 -6.60 15.96 -3.51
CA VAL A 140 -7.52 14.89 -3.13
C VAL A 140 -6.71 13.64 -2.85
N LEU A 141 -6.92 13.06 -1.68
CA LEU A 141 -6.40 11.74 -1.35
C LEU A 141 -7.27 10.68 -2.01
N ASN A 142 -6.69 9.93 -2.94
CA ASN A 142 -7.32 8.80 -3.62
C ASN A 142 -6.85 7.50 -2.98
N VAL A 143 -7.79 6.74 -2.44
CA VAL A 143 -7.55 5.37 -1.93
C VAL A 143 -8.21 4.40 -2.90
N HIS A 144 -7.41 3.75 -3.73
CA HIS A 144 -7.84 2.88 -4.82
C HIS A 144 -7.52 1.41 -4.51
N PHE A 145 -8.54 0.56 -4.57
CA PHE A 145 -8.47 -0.87 -4.35
C PHE A 145 -8.57 -1.57 -5.71
N ALA A 146 -7.43 -2.01 -6.25
CA ALA A 146 -7.35 -2.70 -7.53
C ALA A 146 -7.53 -4.21 -7.35
N HIS A 147 -8.64 -4.77 -7.83
CA HIS A 147 -9.00 -6.18 -7.66
C HIS A 147 -8.88 -6.97 -8.98
N GLY A 148 -7.99 -6.54 -9.87
CA GLY A 148 -7.67 -7.22 -11.12
C GLY A 148 -8.93 -7.53 -11.94
N ARG A 149 -9.16 -8.82 -12.23
CA ARG A 149 -10.27 -9.29 -13.06
C ARG A 149 -11.66 -9.04 -12.46
N TYR A 150 -11.74 -8.73 -11.17
CA TYR A 150 -13.00 -8.39 -10.50
C TYR A 150 -13.28 -6.89 -10.47
N GLY A 151 -12.36 -6.08 -11.02
CA GLY A 151 -12.52 -4.65 -11.18
C GLY A 151 -11.82 -3.87 -10.07
N TYR A 152 -12.46 -2.82 -9.56
CA TYR A 152 -11.87 -1.94 -8.56
C TYR A 152 -12.93 -1.16 -7.80
N TRP A 153 -12.54 -0.59 -6.66
CA TRP A 153 -13.27 0.52 -6.05
C TRP A 153 -12.30 1.56 -5.51
N ARG A 154 -12.74 2.81 -5.38
CA ARG A 154 -11.92 3.88 -4.84
C ARG A 154 -12.72 4.89 -4.06
N TYR A 155 -12.05 5.51 -3.10
CA TYR A 155 -12.58 6.55 -2.23
C TYR A 155 -11.75 7.82 -2.41
N LEU A 156 -12.43 8.94 -2.60
CA LEU A 156 -11.81 10.25 -2.78
C LEU A 156 -12.06 11.08 -1.54
N PHE A 157 -10.99 11.55 -0.91
CA PHE A 157 -11.07 12.38 0.28
C PHE A 157 -10.47 13.76 0.05
N ARG A 158 -11.07 14.78 0.69
CA ARG A 158 -10.55 16.14 0.71
C ARG A 158 -10.45 16.62 2.14
N LEU A 159 -9.41 17.39 2.43
CA LEU A 159 -9.26 18.05 3.72
C LEU A 159 -10.47 18.95 4.03
N GLU A 160 -11.06 18.76 5.21
CA GLU A 160 -12.11 19.60 5.78
C GLU A 160 -11.85 19.76 7.28
N GLY A 161 -11.46 20.96 7.69
CA GLY A 161 -10.99 21.20 9.06
C GLY A 161 -9.71 20.40 9.35
N ASN A 162 -9.74 19.56 10.38
CA ASN A 162 -8.62 18.72 10.81
C ASN A 162 -8.80 17.24 10.43
N ASP A 163 -9.57 16.94 9.37
CA ASP A 163 -9.79 15.58 8.91
C ASP A 163 -10.01 15.55 7.39
N LEU A 164 -10.13 14.35 6.83
CA LEU A 164 -10.35 14.11 5.41
C LEU A 164 -11.78 13.62 5.20
N ARG A 165 -12.63 14.46 4.63
CA ARG A 165 -14.02 14.11 4.29
C ARG A 165 -14.06 13.30 3.00
N LEU A 166 -14.86 12.24 2.99
CA LEU A 166 -15.20 11.48 1.80
C LEU A 166 -16.06 12.35 0.87
N ILE A 167 -15.56 12.63 -0.33
CA ILE A 167 -16.23 13.45 -1.34
C ILE A 167 -16.68 12.65 -2.57
N GLY A 168 -16.07 11.49 -2.81
CA GLY A 168 -16.41 10.64 -3.95
C GLY A 168 -16.16 9.16 -3.71
N TYR A 169 -16.92 8.33 -4.41
CA TYR A 169 -16.72 6.89 -4.47
C TYR A 169 -16.98 6.41 -5.90
N ASP A 170 -16.08 5.60 -6.44
CA ASP A 170 -16.28 4.92 -7.71
C ASP A 170 -16.01 3.42 -7.55
N ASN A 171 -16.79 2.59 -8.23
CA ASN A 171 -16.63 1.14 -8.25
C ASN A 171 -16.90 0.63 -9.68
N SER A 172 -16.11 -0.34 -10.10
CA SER A 172 -16.32 -1.15 -11.31
C SER A 172 -16.31 -2.60 -10.89
N SER A 173 -17.43 -3.29 -11.09
CA SER A 173 -17.55 -4.73 -10.91
C SER A 173 -17.35 -5.40 -12.25
N ASN A 174 -16.36 -6.29 -12.32
CA ASN A 174 -15.94 -6.91 -13.57
C ASN A 174 -15.94 -8.44 -13.46
N HIS A 175 -16.06 -9.09 -14.62
CA HIS A 175 -15.76 -10.50 -14.83
C HIS A 175 -14.71 -10.62 -15.94
N GLY A 176 -13.43 -10.59 -15.57
CA GLY A 176 -12.36 -10.51 -16.56
C GLY A 176 -12.36 -9.14 -17.25
N PRO A 177 -12.29 -9.09 -18.59
CA PRO A 177 -12.39 -7.83 -19.33
C PRO A 177 -13.82 -7.25 -19.35
N TYR A 178 -14.84 -8.08 -19.05
CA TYR A 178 -16.23 -7.65 -19.09
C TYR A 178 -16.59 -6.82 -17.85
N ILE A 179 -17.03 -5.58 -18.05
CA ILE A 179 -17.54 -4.72 -16.97
C ILE A 179 -19.02 -5.05 -16.78
N GLU A 180 -19.40 -5.60 -15.64
CA GLU A 180 -20.80 -5.93 -15.33
C GLU A 180 -21.58 -4.67 -14.95
N SER A 181 -21.01 -3.89 -14.02
CA SER A 181 -21.64 -2.67 -13.55
C SER A 181 -20.61 -1.67 -13.03
N GLN A 182 -21.01 -0.41 -12.99
CA GLN A 182 -20.26 0.65 -12.34
C GLN A 182 -21.16 1.44 -11.41
N THR A 183 -20.61 1.87 -10.28
CA THR A 183 -21.27 2.81 -9.37
C THR A 183 -20.37 4.03 -9.19
N SER A 184 -20.95 5.22 -9.27
CA SER A 184 -20.25 6.46 -8.94
C SER A 184 -21.12 7.34 -8.05
N ILE A 185 -20.51 7.90 -7.02
CA ILE A 185 -21.17 8.72 -6.01
C ILE A 185 -20.37 9.99 -5.81
N ASN A 186 -21.07 11.12 -5.88
CA ASN A 186 -20.55 12.41 -5.45
C ASN A 186 -21.27 12.82 -4.16
N PHE A 187 -20.56 12.70 -3.03
CA PHE A 187 -21.12 12.98 -1.70
C PHE A 187 -21.40 14.46 -1.45
N LEU A 188 -20.75 15.36 -2.18
CA LEU A 188 -21.00 16.80 -2.08
C LEU A 188 -22.33 17.21 -2.73
N THR A 189 -22.69 16.53 -3.83
CA THR A 189 -23.95 16.79 -4.56
C THR A 189 -25.05 15.79 -4.24
N ALA A 190 -24.76 14.80 -3.39
CA ALA A 190 -25.68 13.72 -3.04
C ALA A 190 -26.18 12.91 -4.25
N LYS A 191 -25.44 12.91 -5.36
CA LYS A 191 -25.81 12.20 -6.60
C LYS A 191 -25.12 10.84 -6.66
N LYS A 192 -25.89 9.80 -6.96
CA LYS A 192 -25.42 8.44 -7.26
C LYS A 192 -25.88 8.06 -8.66
N VAL A 193 -24.98 7.43 -9.41
CA VAL A 193 -25.30 6.77 -10.67
C VAL A 193 -24.84 5.32 -10.61
N ILE A 194 -25.74 4.41 -10.98
CA ILE A 194 -25.43 3.01 -11.24
C ILE A 194 -25.52 2.83 -12.76
N ARG A 195 -24.51 2.19 -13.35
CA ARG A 195 -24.42 1.87 -14.76
C ARG A 195 -24.41 0.36 -14.90
N ASP A 196 -25.49 -0.19 -15.42
CA ASP A 196 -25.59 -1.63 -15.71
C ASP A 196 -25.17 -1.87 -17.16
N ASN A 197 -24.22 -2.77 -17.41
CA ASN A 197 -23.84 -3.13 -18.78
C ASN A 197 -24.90 -4.04 -19.39
N LEU A 198 -25.44 -3.63 -20.54
CA LEU A 198 -26.44 -4.38 -21.30
C LEU A 198 -25.83 -5.19 -22.45
N SER A 199 -24.51 -5.11 -22.66
CA SER A 199 -23.84 -5.92 -23.68
C SER A 199 -23.95 -7.40 -23.34
N GLN A 200 -24.32 -8.22 -24.32
CA GLN A 200 -24.21 -9.69 -24.20
C GLN A 200 -22.88 -10.21 -24.77
N ASP A 201 -22.15 -9.34 -25.45
CA ASP A 201 -20.81 -9.61 -25.94
C ASP A 201 -19.80 -9.33 -24.82
N PHE A 202 -19.13 -10.39 -24.37
CA PHE A 202 -18.15 -10.35 -23.28
C PHE A 202 -16.83 -9.69 -23.68
N GLU A 203 -16.53 -9.64 -24.98
CA GLU A 203 -15.33 -9.00 -25.53
C GLU A 203 -15.63 -7.66 -26.23
N GLY A 204 -16.92 -7.35 -26.40
CA GLY A 204 -17.40 -6.14 -27.02
C GLY A 204 -17.43 -4.92 -26.09
N GLU A 205 -17.61 -3.74 -26.70
CA GLU A 205 -17.71 -2.48 -25.97
C GLU A 205 -18.92 -2.46 -25.02
N PRO A 206 -18.76 -1.97 -23.76
CA PRO A 206 -19.84 -1.93 -22.80
C PRO A 206 -20.95 -0.96 -23.23
N LYS A 207 -22.20 -1.37 -23.01
CA LYS A 207 -23.40 -0.57 -23.32
C LYS A 207 -24.15 -0.28 -22.04
N PHE A 208 -23.84 0.84 -21.41
CA PHE A 208 -24.39 1.16 -20.10
C PHE A 208 -25.80 1.75 -20.15
N LYS A 209 -26.67 1.22 -19.29
CA LYS A 209 -27.90 1.88 -18.87
C LYS A 209 -27.68 2.54 -17.52
N GLU A 210 -27.89 3.85 -17.47
CA GLU A 210 -27.73 4.62 -16.23
C GLU A 210 -29.03 4.66 -15.41
N LYS A 211 -28.88 4.53 -14.09
CA LYS A 211 -29.91 4.78 -13.08
C LYS A 211 -29.39 5.82 -12.11
N TRP A 212 -29.99 7.01 -12.15
CA TRP A 212 -29.64 8.12 -11.28
C TRP A 212 -30.51 8.12 -10.03
N SER A 213 -29.91 8.37 -8.87
CA SER A 213 -30.61 8.54 -7.61
C SER A 213 -29.94 9.62 -6.75
N LYS A 214 -30.66 10.05 -5.72
CA LYS A 214 -30.10 10.88 -4.66
C LYS A 214 -29.86 10.03 -3.42
N ILE A 215 -28.78 10.33 -2.71
CA ILE A 215 -28.46 9.76 -1.40
C ILE A 215 -28.32 10.89 -0.39
N ASN A 216 -28.47 10.62 0.91
CA ASN A 216 -28.25 11.65 1.94
C ASN A 216 -27.46 11.08 3.14
N PRO A 217 -26.24 10.57 2.93
CA PRO A 217 -25.41 10.11 4.03
C PRO A 217 -24.93 11.30 4.86
N ALA A 218 -24.76 11.08 6.17
CA ALA A 218 -24.00 12.01 6.99
C ALA A 218 -22.56 12.14 6.45
N PRO A 219 -21.86 13.26 6.68
CA PRO A 219 -20.44 13.38 6.32
C PRO A 219 -19.61 12.25 6.93
N ILE A 220 -18.88 11.54 6.07
CA ILE A 220 -17.97 10.45 6.47
C ILE A 220 -16.56 11.01 6.41
N TYR A 221 -15.78 10.75 7.44
CA TYR A 221 -14.41 11.20 7.56
C TYR A 221 -13.46 10.02 7.69
N LEU A 222 -12.25 10.16 7.16
CA LEU A 222 -11.22 9.12 7.17
C LEU A 222 -10.93 8.61 8.58
N SER A 223 -10.90 9.49 9.59
CA SER A 223 -10.70 9.08 10.98
C SER A 223 -11.81 8.21 11.57
N LYS A 224 -13.00 8.18 10.94
CA LYS A 224 -14.20 7.48 11.42
C LYS A 224 -14.48 6.17 10.70
N ILE A 225 -13.77 5.90 9.61
CA ILE A 225 -13.89 4.62 8.89
C ILE A 225 -13.19 3.55 9.71
N LYS A 226 -13.95 2.59 10.25
CA LYS A 226 -13.34 1.47 10.99
C LYS A 226 -12.53 0.59 10.06
N GLU A 227 -13.16 0.16 8.97
CA GLU A 227 -12.57 -0.71 7.95
C GLU A 227 -13.23 -0.38 6.61
N PHE A 228 -12.43 -0.29 5.55
CA PHE A 228 -12.96 0.00 4.21
C PHE A 228 -13.78 -1.16 3.62
N ASP A 229 -13.54 -2.38 4.10
CA ASP A 229 -14.14 -3.63 3.58
C ASP A 229 -15.65 -3.70 3.80
N TYR A 230 -16.14 -3.01 4.84
CA TYR A 230 -17.56 -2.96 5.19
C TYR A 230 -18.25 -1.65 4.81
N LEU A 231 -17.54 -0.75 4.12
CA LEU A 231 -18.09 0.55 3.72
C LEU A 231 -18.94 0.39 2.45
N SER A 232 -20.25 0.65 2.56
CA SER A 232 -21.22 0.48 1.46
C SER A 232 -22.18 1.66 1.34
N PHE A 233 -22.71 1.89 0.13
CA PHE A 233 -23.52 3.06 -0.24
C PHE A 233 -24.62 2.76 -1.25
#